data_AF-A0A6B3FGB8-F1
#
_entry.id   AF-A0A6B3FGB8-F1
#
_cell.length_a   1.000
_cell.length_b   1.000
_cell.length_c   1.000
_cell.angle_alpha   90.00
_cell.angle_beta   90.00
_cell.angle_gamma   90.00
#
_symmetry.space_group_name_H-M   'P 1'
#
loop_
_entity.id
_entity.type
_entity.pdbx_description
1 polymer ?
#
loop_
_entity_poly.entity_id
_entity_poly.type
_entity_poly.pdbx_seq_one_letter_code
_entity_poly.pdbx_strand_id
1 'polypeptide(L)'
;RAPLAMVLVPTRELAQQVTDALTPYATAVNLRLATVVGGMSITKQSATLRRGAEVLVATPGRLKDLIERGDCRLDQVAITVLDEADQMADMGFMPQV
;
A
#
# COMPACT_ATOMS: atom_id res chain seq x y z
N ARG A 1 -1.14 -8.64 -11.73
CA ARG A 1 -2.48 -8.04 -11.56
C ARG A 1 -2.29 -6.74 -10.78
N ALA A 2 -2.94 -5.66 -11.20
CA ALA A 2 -2.82 -4.36 -10.55
C ALA A 2 -3.76 -4.27 -9.33
N PRO A 3 -3.45 -3.41 -8.33
CA PRO A 3 -4.35 -3.13 -7.23
C PRO A 3 -5.70 -2.58 -7.70
N LEU A 4 -6.77 -3.08 -7.07
CA LEU A 4 -8.15 -2.61 -7.25
C LEU A 4 -8.57 -1.67 -6.10
N ALA A 5 -7.95 -1.84 -4.94
CA ALA A 5 -8.13 -0.98 -3.78
C ALA A 5 -6.79 -0.65 -3.13
N MET A 6 -6.71 0.53 -2.52
CA MET A 6 -5.53 1.00 -1.79
C MET A 6 -5.91 1.60 -0.43
N VAL A 7 -5.14 1.27 0.59
CA VAL A 7 -5.19 1.90 1.92
C VAL A 7 -3.85 2.58 2.18
N LEU A 8 -3.88 3.90 2.34
CA LEU A 8 -2.71 4.71 2.62
C LEU A 8 -2.69 5.09 4.11
N VAL A 9 -1.58 4.77 4.77
CA VAL A 9 -1.37 4.97 6.21
C VAL A 9 -0.04 5.70 6.45
N PRO A 10 0.12 6.47 7.54
CA PRO A 10 1.33 7.26 7.76
C PRO A 10 2.55 6.44 8.18
N THR A 11 2.35 5.31 8.87
CA THR A 11 3.44 4.56 9.53
C THR A 11 3.48 3.08 9.13
N ARG A 12 4.63 2.44 9.40
CA ARG A 12 4.83 1.01 9.10
C ARG A 12 3.99 0.14 10.03
N GLU A 13 3.88 0.56 11.27
CA GLU A 13 3.19 -0.12 12.35
C GLU A 13 1.68 -0.16 12.05
N LEU A 14 1.10 0.97 11.64
CA LEU A 14 -0.30 1.04 11.20
C LEU A 14 -0.52 0.20 9.93
N ALA A 15 0.42 0.21 8.98
CA ALA A 15 0.31 -0.64 7.79
C ALA A 15 0.26 -2.12 8.14
N GLN A 16 1.06 -2.57 9.10
CA GLN A 16 1.04 -3.94 9.57
C GLN A 16 -0.30 -4.26 10.26
N GLN A 17 -0.78 -3.38 11.13
CA GLN A 17 -2.07 -3.56 11.81
C GLN A 17 -3.25 -3.67 10.82
N VAL A 18 -3.31 -2.79 9.82
CA VAL A 18 -4.32 -2.84 8.76
C VAL A 18 -4.20 -4.13 7.95
N THR A 19 -2.97 -4.55 7.61
CA THR A 19 -2.74 -5.81 6.89
C THR A 19 -3.24 -7.01 7.68
N ASP A 20 -2.91 -7.07 8.97
CA ASP A 20 -3.31 -8.17 9.86
C ASP A 20 -4.84 -8.21 10.03
N ALA A 21 -5.47 -7.04 10.15
CA ALA A 21 -6.93 -6.92 10.23
C ALA A 21 -7.63 -7.34 8.92
N LEU A 22 -7.05 -7.03 7.76
CA LEU A 22 -7.63 -7.37 6.44
C LEU A 22 -7.38 -8.83 6.02
N THR A 23 -6.32 -9.47 6.53
CA THR A 23 -5.88 -10.81 6.11
C THR A 23 -6.97 -11.89 6.20
N PRO A 24 -7.76 -12.00 7.29
CA PRO A 24 -8.84 -12.99 7.37
C PRO A 24 -9.89 -12.81 6.27
N TYR A 25 -10.26 -11.56 5.97
CA TYR A 25 -11.25 -11.25 4.95
C TYR A 25 -10.72 -11.52 3.55
N ALA A 26 -9.51 -11.05 3.24
CA ALA A 26 -8.87 -11.29 1.94
C ALA A 26 -8.72 -12.80 1.67
N THR A 27 -8.38 -13.59 2.69
CA THR A 27 -8.31 -15.05 2.59
C THR A 27 -9.68 -15.65 2.29
N ALA A 28 -10.73 -15.22 3.00
CA ALA A 28 -12.08 -15.73 2.83
C ALA A 28 -12.66 -15.47 1.42
N VAL A 29 -12.26 -14.37 0.78
CA VAL A 29 -12.70 -14.02 -0.59
C VAL A 29 -11.63 -14.24 -1.67
N ASN A 30 -10.53 -14.94 -1.35
CA ASN A 30 -9.44 -15.26 -2.27
C ASN A 30 -8.82 -14.04 -2.98
N LEU A 31 -8.58 -12.97 -2.23
CA LEU A 31 -7.87 -11.77 -2.68
C LEU A 31 -6.43 -11.76 -2.15
N ARG A 32 -5.50 -11.23 -2.93
CA ARG A 32 -4.11 -11.03 -2.49
C ARG A 32 -3.92 -9.63 -1.93
N LEU A 33 -3.46 -9.59 -0.70
CA LEU A 33 -2.96 -8.39 -0.04
C LEU A 33 -1.47 -8.23 -0.30
N ALA A 34 -1.02 -6.99 -0.48
CA ALA A 34 0.38 -6.63 -0.40
C ALA A 34 0.56 -5.39 0.47
N THR A 35 1.65 -5.36 1.23
CA THR A 35 2.00 -4.25 2.12
C THR A 35 3.33 -3.66 1.69
N VAL A 36 3.35 -2.37 1.36
CA VAL A 36 4.55 -1.67 0.87
C VAL A 36 4.89 -0.49 1.76
N VAL A 37 5.95 -0.65 2.54
CA VAL A 37 6.38 0.34 3.53
C VAL A 37 7.88 0.57 3.54
N GLY A 38 8.30 1.72 4.04
CA GLY A 38 9.70 2.09 4.22
C GLY A 38 10.49 1.10 5.10
N GLY A 39 11.83 1.12 4.98
CA GLY A 39 12.72 0.31 5.82
C GLY A 39 12.76 -1.20 5.53
N MET A 40 12.06 -1.67 4.49
CA MET A 40 12.26 -3.01 3.91
C MET A 40 12.87 -2.91 2.50
N SER A 41 13.44 -4.02 2.01
CA SER A 41 14.01 -4.10 0.66
C SER A 41 12.96 -3.74 -0.40
N ILE A 42 13.25 -2.69 -1.16
CA ILE A 42 12.40 -2.24 -2.27
C ILE A 42 12.27 -3.33 -3.33
N THR A 43 13.36 -4.03 -3.66
CA THR A 43 13.38 -5.13 -4.64
C THR A 43 12.42 -6.27 -4.26
N LYS A 44 12.34 -6.63 -2.97
CA LYS A 44 11.39 -7.65 -2.49
C LYS A 44 9.93 -7.18 -2.61
N GLN A 45 9.66 -5.90 -2.35
CA GLN A 45 8.34 -5.32 -2.51
C GLN A 45 7.95 -5.22 -3.99
N SER A 46 8.86 -4.78 -4.87
CA SER A 46 8.67 -4.80 -6.33
C SER A 46 8.34 -6.20 -6.83
N ALA A 47 9.08 -7.23 -6.40
CA ALA A 47 8.79 -8.62 -6.76
C ALA A 47 7.39 -9.07 -6.28
N THR A 48 6.96 -8.63 -5.10
CA THR A 48 5.63 -8.94 -4.57
C THR A 48 4.53 -8.27 -5.39
N LEU A 49 4.67 -6.99 -5.73
CA LEU A 49 3.72 -6.28 -6.59
C LEU A 49 3.65 -6.89 -8.00
N ARG A 50 4.78 -7.33 -8.57
CA ARG A 50 4.82 -8.00 -9.88
C ARG A 50 4.05 -9.32 -9.89
N ARG A 51 4.02 -10.07 -8.79
CA ARG A 51 3.15 -11.27 -8.64
C ARG A 51 1.66 -10.91 -8.66
N GLY A 52 1.34 -9.67 -8.33
CA GLY A 52 0.02 -9.08 -8.31
C GLY A 52 -0.60 -9.07 -6.93
N ALA A 53 -1.29 -7.97 -6.63
CA ALA A 53 -2.04 -7.75 -5.41
C ALA A 53 -3.35 -7.05 -5.79
N GLU A 54 -4.48 -7.54 -5.29
CA GLU A 54 -5.79 -6.93 -5.51
C GLU A 54 -6.04 -5.79 -4.49
N VAL A 55 -5.48 -5.89 -3.28
CA VAL A 55 -5.55 -4.85 -2.25
C VAL A 55 -4.14 -4.48 -1.80
N LEU A 56 -3.84 -3.17 -1.82
CA LEU A 56 -2.54 -2.62 -1.46
C LEU A 56 -2.64 -1.79 -0.17
N VAL A 57 -1.84 -2.11 0.85
CA VAL A 57 -1.65 -1.27 2.04
C VAL A 57 -0.28 -0.61 1.94
N ALA A 58 -0.19 0.70 2.07
CA ALA A 58 1.03 1.42 1.76
C ALA A 58 1.29 2.64 2.66
N THR A 59 2.57 2.99 2.80
CA THR A 59 2.98 4.33 3.28
C THR A 59 3.33 5.24 2.10
N PRO A 60 2.98 6.55 2.12
CA PRO A 60 3.13 7.47 0.98
C PRO A 60 4.51 7.45 0.33
N GLY A 61 5.58 7.61 1.13
CA GLY A 61 6.95 7.66 0.60
C GLY A 61 7.34 6.41 -0.20
N ARG A 62 7.08 5.22 0.35
CA ARG A 62 7.41 3.96 -0.32
C ARG A 62 6.54 3.71 -1.55
N LEU A 63 5.26 4.06 -1.49
CA LEU A 63 4.36 3.93 -2.63
C LEU A 63 4.87 4.77 -3.81
N LYS A 64 5.21 6.03 -3.54
CA LYS A 64 5.78 6.94 -4.54
C LYS A 64 7.04 6.36 -5.18
N ASP A 65 7.99 5.86 -4.39
CA ASP A 65 9.21 5.23 -4.90
C ASP A 65 8.91 4.08 -5.89
N LEU A 66 7.89 3.26 -5.60
CA LEU A 66 7.52 2.10 -6.43
C LEU A 66 6.77 2.51 -7.70
N ILE A 67 5.99 3.60 -7.65
CA ILE A 67 5.32 4.18 -8.83
C ILE A 67 6.36 4.80 -9.76
N GLU A 68 7.29 5.61 -9.24
CA GLU A 68 8.34 6.26 -10.04
C GLU A 68 9.25 5.24 -10.75
N ARG A 69 9.45 4.06 -10.16
CA ARG A 69 10.16 2.93 -10.77
C ARG A 69 9.35 2.13 -11.79
N GLY A 70 8.04 2.37 -11.88
CA GLY A 70 7.11 1.58 -12.69
C GLY A 70 6.81 0.18 -12.15
N ASP A 71 7.17 -0.11 -10.90
CA ASP A 71 6.92 -1.40 -10.24
C ASP A 71 5.49 -1.50 -9.66
N CYS A 72 4.85 -0.35 -9.43
CA CYS A 72 3.46 -0.25 -9.04
C CYS A 72 2.69 0.60 -10.05
N ARG A 73 1.51 0.15 -10.44
CA ARG A 73 0.56 0.95 -11.22
C ARG A 73 -0.78 0.95 -10.50
N LEU A 74 -1.41 2.12 -10.42
CA LEU A 74 -2.68 2.33 -9.72
C LEU A 74 -3.86 2.58 -10.68
N ASP A 75 -3.68 2.30 -11.98
CA ASP A 75 -4.66 2.60 -13.02
C ASP A 75 -5.99 1.83 -12.90
N GLN A 76 -6.04 0.80 -12.05
CA GLN A 76 -7.25 0.02 -11.78
C GLN A 76 -7.81 0.24 -10.37
N VAL A 77 -7.22 1.14 -9.58
CA VAL A 77 -7.70 1.43 -8.23
C VAL A 77 -9.04 2.16 -8.32
N ALA A 78 -10.09 1.53 -7.81
CA ALA A 78 -11.44 2.09 -7.73
C ALA A 78 -11.80 2.57 -6.32
N ILE A 79 -11.08 2.08 -5.30
CA ILE A 79 -11.31 2.39 -3.89
C ILE A 79 -10.00 2.84 -3.26
N THR A 80 -10.00 4.04 -2.67
CA THR A 80 -8.87 4.58 -1.92
C THR A 80 -9.32 4.94 -0.52
N VAL A 81 -8.56 4.51 0.48
CA VAL A 81 -8.73 4.87 1.89
C VAL A 81 -7.50 5.65 2.32
N LEU A 82 -7.72 6.77 2.99
CA LEU A 82 -6.70 7.59 3.62
C LEU A 82 -6.96 7.56 5.12
N ASP A 83 -6.05 6.97 5.89
CA ASP A 83 -6.18 6.79 7.34
C ASP A 83 -5.18 7.66 8.08
N GLU A 84 -5.57 8.29 9.19
CA GLU A 84 -4.71 9.26 9.94
C GLU A 84 -4.15 10.37 9.02
N ALA A 85 -5.04 10.98 8.22
CA ALA A 85 -4.69 11.96 7.18
C ALA A 85 -4.05 13.24 7.73
N ASP A 86 -4.49 13.68 8.90
CA ASP A 86 -3.89 14.76 9.67
C ASP A 86 -2.44 14.43 10.08
N GLN A 87 -2.19 13.22 10.58
CA GLN A 87 -0.83 12.77 10.86
C GLN A 87 0.04 12.74 9.59
N MET A 88 -0.52 12.32 8.45
CA MET A 88 0.20 12.40 7.17
C MET A 88 0.55 13.84 6.78
N ALA A 89 -0.34 14.79 7.05
CA ALA A 89 -0.07 16.20 6.82
C ALA A 89 1.06 16.72 7.73
N ASP A 90 1.02 16.39 9.02
CA ASP A 90 2.03 16.78 10.02
C ASP A 90 3.42 16.20 9.70
N MET A 91 3.47 14.98 9.14
CA MET A 91 4.70 14.33 8.68
C MET A 91 5.22 14.87 7.34
N GLY A 92 4.49 15.80 6.70
CA GLY A 92 4.89 16.41 5.43
C GLY A 92 4.62 15.52 4.21
N PHE A 93 3.68 14.58 4.29
CA PHE A 93 3.32 13.69 3.17
C PHE A 93 2.33 14.30 2.16
N MET A 94 1.86 15.54 2.37
CA MET A 94 0.91 16.21 1.45
C MET A 94 1.33 16.20 -0.03
N PRO A 95 2.60 16.36 -0.41
CA PRO A 95 3.01 16.25 -1.81
C PRO A 95 2.91 14.83 -2.41
N GLN A 96 2.80 13.81 -1.58
CA GLN A 96 2.77 12.40 -1.97
C GLN A 96 1.38 11.77 -1.87
N VAL A 97 0.48 12.35 -1.08
CA VAL A 97 -0.91 11.91 -0.86
C VAL A 97 -1.81 12.38 -1.99
#